data_AF-A0A8T3NHA8-F1
#
_entry.id   AF-A0A8T3NHA8-F1
#
_cell.length_a   1.000
_cell.length_b   1.000
_cell.length_c   1.000
_cell.angle_alpha   90.00
_cell.angle_beta   90.00
_cell.angle_gamma   90.00
#
_symmetry.space_group_name_H-M   'P 1'
#
loop_
_entity.id
_entity.type
_entity.pdbx_description
1 polymer ?
#
loop_
_entity_poly.entity_id
_entity_poly.type
_entity_poly.pdbx_seq_one_letter_code
_entity_poly.pdbx_strand_id
1 'polypeptide(L)' 'MSIVTLEGIVEGGQIRLPTNVRLPESTKVYIVVPGLEVEQVAQLLSPRLARPEQASDFTMEVVEEEPDAGV' A
#
# COMPACT_ATOMS: atom_id res chain seq x y z
N MET A 1 -17.81 -6.67 25.64
CA MET A 1 -16.74 -7.22 24.78
C MET A 1 -15.54 -7.48 25.68
N SER A 2 -15.22 -8.73 26.02
CA SER A 2 -14.07 -9.06 26.86
C SER A 2 -12.82 -9.10 25.99
N ILE A 3 -11.89 -8.18 26.22
CA ILE A 3 -10.58 -8.15 25.56
C ILE A 3 -9.61 -8.84 26.50
N VAL A 4 -8.85 -9.80 25.97
CA VAL A 4 -7.74 -10.44 26.69
C VAL A 4 -6.45 -10.01 26.00
N THR A 5 -5.55 -9.40 26.78
CA THR A 5 -4.20 -9.07 26.31
C THR A 5 -3.29 -10.22 26.69
N LEU A 6 -2.59 -10.76 25.69
CA LEU A 6 -1.63 -11.85 25.86
C LEU A 6 -0.27 -11.36 25.41
N GLU A 7 0.75 -11.63 26.21
CA GLU A 7 2.13 -11.38 25.83
C GLU A 7 2.63 -12.51 24.92
N GLY A 8 3.35 -12.14 23.87
CA GLY A 8 4.00 -13.05 22.96
C GLY A 8 5.31 -12.45 22.51
N ILE A 9 6.26 -13.30 22.15
CA ILE A 9 7.57 -12.89 21.63
C ILE A 9 7.61 -13.08 20.13
N VAL A 10 8.27 -12.16 19.42
CA VAL A 10 8.52 -12.31 17.99
C VAL A 10 9.80 -13.10 17.80
N GLU A 11 9.70 -14.29 17.21
CA GLU A 11 10.84 -15.13 16.85
C GLU A 11 10.75 -15.46 15.36
N GLY A 12 11.79 -15.12 14.58
CA GLY A 12 11.81 -15.38 13.13
C GLY A 12 10.68 -14.69 12.35
N GLY A 13 10.20 -13.53 12.82
CA GLY A 13 9.09 -12.81 12.20
C GLY A 13 7.70 -13.38 12.52
N GLN A 14 7.61 -14.39 13.38
CA GLN A 14 6.35 -14.99 13.82
C GLN A 14 6.10 -14.68 15.29
N ILE A 15 4.84 -14.40 15.64
CA ILE A 15 4.44 -14.22 17.04
C ILE A 15 4.29 -15.61 17.66
N ARG A 16 5.13 -15.90 18.65
CA ARG A 16 5.02 -17.10 19.47
C ARG A 16 4.31 -16.75 20.77
N LEU A 17 3.17 -17.39 20.98
CA LEU A 17 2.42 -17.33 22.22
C LEU A 17 2.91 -18.42 23.17
N PRO A 18 2.75 -18.25 24.50
CA PRO A 18 3.00 -19.32 25.46
C PRO A 18 2.22 -20.58 25.11
N THR A 19 2.83 -21.75 25.33
CA THR A 19 2.34 -23.09 24.90
C THR A 19 0.90 -23.42 25.33
N ASN A 20 0.40 -22.72 26.36
CA ASN A 20 -0.90 -22.99 26.97
C ASN A 20 -2.04 -22.14 26.38
N VAL A 21 -1.73 -21.25 25.43
CA VAL A 21 -2.72 -20.38 24.79
C VAL A 21 -3.18 -21.01 23.48
N ARG A 22 -4.49 -21.25 23.37
CA ARG A 22 -5.15 -21.62 22.11
C ARG A 22 -6.15 -20.55 21.73
N LEU A 23 -5.90 -19.88 20.61
CA LEU A 23 -6.86 -18.94 20.04
C LEU A 23 -7.92 -19.72 19.25
N PRO A 24 -9.21 -19.34 19.33
CA PRO A 24 -10.25 -19.97 18.54
C PRO A 24 -10.04 -19.74 17.04
N GLU A 25 -10.48 -20.69 16.22
CA GLU A 25 -10.39 -20.59 14.76
C GLU A 25 -11.08 -19.32 14.24
N SER A 26 -10.50 -18.71 13.20
CA SER A 26 -11.01 -17.48 12.56
C SER A 26 -11.20 -16.26 13.48
N THR A 27 -10.55 -16.25 14.66
CA THR A 27 -10.61 -15.09 15.58
C THR A 27 -9.74 -13.94 15.05
N LYS A 28 -10.31 -12.73 15.00
CA LYS A 28 -9.55 -11.51 14.67
C LYS A 28 -8.64 -11.13 15.84
N VAL A 29 -7.35 -10.96 15.57
CA VAL A 29 -6.34 -10.53 16.55
C VAL A 29 -5.81 -9.15 16.19
N TYR A 30 -5.52 -8.34 17.20
CA TYR A 30 -4.81 -7.06 17.04
C TYR A 30 -3.44 -7.19 17.69
N ILE A 31 -2.40 -6.72 16.99
CA ILE A 31 -1.01 -6.78 17.45
C ILE A 31 -0.53 -5.36 17.66
N VAL A 32 -0.01 -5.08 18.86
CA VAL A 32 0.61 -3.79 19.19
C VAL A 32 2.11 -4.04 19.30
N VAL A 33 2.89 -3.49 18.37
CA VAL A 33 4.35 -3.59 18.39
C VAL A 33 4.93 -2.21 18.70
N PRO A 34 5.48 -1.98 19.92
CA PRO A 34 6.10 -0.72 20.25
C PRO A 34 7.38 -0.50 19.44
N GLY A 35 7.55 0.68 18.85
CA GLY A 35 8.76 1.05 18.12
C GLY A 35 8.95 0.40 16.75
N LEU A 36 7.93 -0.31 16.24
CA LEU A 36 7.96 -0.77 14.84
C LEU A 36 7.61 0.41 13.94
N GLU A 37 8.63 0.99 13.31
CA GLU A 37 8.45 1.87 12.17
C GLU A 37 8.09 1.00 10.97
N VAL A 38 6.80 0.80 10.74
CA VAL A 38 6.34 0.28 9.46
C VAL A 38 6.64 1.37 8.45
N GLU A 39 7.56 1.11 7.50
CA GLU A 39 7.75 1.98 6.35
C GLU A 39 6.38 2.18 5.70
N GLN A 40 5.78 3.34 5.94
CA GLN A 40 4.60 3.76 5.21
C GLN A 40 5.11 4.09 3.81
N VAL A 41 5.04 3.10 2.92
CA VAL A 41 5.28 3.35 1.50
C VAL A 41 4.21 4.34 1.07
N ALA A 42 4.60 5.61 0.95
CA ALA A 42 3.72 6.65 0.45
C ALA A 42 3.28 6.24 -0.95
N GLN A 43 2.01 5.86 -1.08
CA GLN A 43 1.45 5.55 -2.39
C GLN A 43 1.22 6.87 -3.11
N LEU A 44 2.15 7.25 -3.98
CA LEU A 44 1.92 8.33 -4.93
C LEU A 44 0.95 7.80 -5.99
N LEU A 45 -0.35 8.06 -5.80
CA LEU A 45 -1.35 7.72 -6.79
C LEU A 45 -1.13 8.59 -8.03
N SER A 46 -0.82 7.96 -9.16
CA SER A 46 -0.77 8.67 -10.43
C SER A 46 -2.18 9.15 -10.81
N PRO A 47 -2.31 10.36 -11.39
CA PRO A 47 -3.56 10.80 -11.97
C PRO A 47 -4.09 9.77 -12.96
N ARG A 48 -5.38 9.46 -12.86
CA ARG A 48 -6.10 8.63 -13.84
C ARG A 48 -7.13 9.49 -14.55
N LEU A 49 -7.48 9.12 -15.78
CA LEU A 49 -8.64 9.71 -16.44
C LEU A 49 -9.91 9.41 -15.63
N ALA A 50 -10.79 10.41 -15.49
CA ALA A 50 -12.08 10.22 -14.85
C ALA A 50 -12.93 9.15 -15.57
N ARG A 51 -12.70 8.98 -16.87
CA ARG A 51 -13.34 8.01 -17.76
C ARG A 51 -12.28 7.38 -18.68
N PRO A 52 -11.91 6.10 -18.50
CA PRO A 52 -10.87 5.45 -19.29
C PRO A 52 -11.10 5.49 -20.81
N GLU A 53 -12.36 5.50 -21.24
CA GLU A 53 -12.77 5.54 -22.63
C GLU A 53 -12.38 6.85 -23.36
N GLN A 54 -12.02 7.91 -22.63
CA GLN A 54 -11.61 9.20 -23.21
C GLN A 54 -10.13 9.26 -23.61
N ALA A 55 -9.38 8.17 -23.48
CA ALA A 55 -7.95 8.16 -23.80
C ALA A 55 -7.65 8.63 -25.24
N SER A 56 -8.57 8.41 -26.19
CA SER A 56 -8.45 8.87 -27.58
C SER A 56 -8.36 10.39 -27.71
N ASP A 57 -9.00 11.14 -26.80
CA ASP A 57 -9.06 12.61 -26.82
C ASP A 57 -7.68 13.25 -26.54
N PHE A 58 -6.74 12.47 -25.98
CA PHE A 58 -5.40 12.93 -25.59
C PHE A 58 -4.31 12.40 -26.53
N THR A 59 -4.67 12.00 -27.75
CA THR A 59 -3.70 11.57 -28.76
C THR A 59 -2.83 12.77 -29.17
N MET A 60 -1.51 12.64 -28.99
CA MET A 60 -0.55 13.68 -29.34
C MET A 60 -0.50 13.86 -30.86
N GLU A 61 -0.70 15.09 -31.31
CA GLU A 61 -0.40 15.50 -32.69
C GLU A 61 1.00 16.10 -32.73
N VAL A 62 1.80 15.65 -33.69
CA VAL A 62 3.14 16.18 -33.96
C VAL A 62 3.13 16.80 -35.34
N VAL A 63 3.46 18.08 -35.41
CA VAL A 63 3.56 18.83 -36.67
C VAL A 63 5.03 19.22 -36.85
N GLU A 64 5.57 18.96 -38.03
CA GLU A 64 6.91 19.43 -38.39
C GLU A 64 6.85 20.94 -38.64
N GLU A 65 7.73 21.68 -37.97
CA GLU A 65 7.89 23.12 -38.20
C GLU A 65 8.57 23.36 -39.56
N GLU A 66 8.17 24.42 -40.26
CA GLU A 66 8.88 24.82 -41.48
C GLU A 66 10.33 25.23 -41.18
N PRO A 67 11.26 25.05 -42.13
CA PRO A 67 12.64 25.45 -41.95
C PRO A 67 12.74 26.95 -41.60
N ASP A 68 13.62 27.27 -40.66
CA ASP A 68 13.90 28.65 -40.27
C ASP A 68 14.21 29.52 -41.51
N ALA A 69 13.48 30.63 -41.66
CA ALA A 69 13.67 31.59 -42.73
C ALA A 69 14.90 32.44 -42.40
N GLY A 70 16.08 31.84 -42.60
CA GLY A 70 17.37 32.38 -42.18
C GLY A 70 17.55 33.87 -42.52
N VAL A 71 18.03 34.62 -41.52
CA VAL A 71 18.38 36.05 -41.60
C VAL A 71 19.82 36.24 -42.06
#